data_AF-A0A6W0P1Y6-F1
#
_entry.id   AF-A0A6W0P1Y6-F1
#
_cell.length_a   1.000
_cell.length_b   1.000
_cell.length_c   1.000
_cell.angle_alpha   90.00
_cell.angle_beta   90.00
_cell.angle_gamma   90.00
#
_symmetry.space_group_name_H-M   'P 1'
#
loop_
_entity.id
_entity.type
_entity.pdbx_description
1 polymer ?
#
loop_
_entity_poly.entity_id
_entity_poly.type
_entity_poly.pdbx_seq_one_letter_code
_entity_poly.pdbx_strand_id
1 'polypeptide(L)'
;MTMRKVRLKALKTNKFALLAGDNRLISRKDRIKAAIGAKWTLKEKSCTDREAILQLRIERACLKAQIKIITVSERGKSKSKASVEIATLLKRIDSINRKLESHYHHA
;
A
#
# COMPACT_ATOMS: atom_id res chain seq x y z
N MET A 1 1.15 2.92 63.32
CA MET A 1 1.34 2.96 61.85
C MET A 1 1.31 1.52 61.32
N THR A 2 0.51 1.19 60.29
CA THR A 2 0.44 -0.18 59.76
C THR A 2 1.35 -0.36 58.54
N MET A 3 1.87 -1.57 58.32
CA MET A 3 2.75 -1.89 57.18
C MET A 3 2.12 -1.54 55.83
N ARG A 4 0.79 -1.66 55.70
CA ARG A 4 0.03 -1.23 54.51
C ARG A 4 0.17 0.27 54.25
N LYS A 5 0.10 1.11 55.29
CA LYS A 5 0.25 2.57 55.18
C LYS A 5 1.69 2.94 54.81
N VAL A 6 2.69 2.26 55.39
CA VAL A 6 4.12 2.46 55.06
C VAL A 6 4.39 2.12 53.59
N ARG A 7 3.90 0.97 53.12
CA ARG A 7 4.05 0.53 51.72
C ARG A 7 3.40 1.49 50.74
N LEU A 8 2.19 1.97 51.02
CA LEU A 8 1.53 2.97 50.18
C LEU A 8 2.29 4.30 50.14
N LYS A 9 2.87 4.73 51.26
CA LYS A 9 3.67 5.96 51.32
C LYS A 9 4.94 5.84 50.46
N ALA A 10 5.62 4.70 50.53
CA ALA A 10 6.80 4.40 49.70
C ALA A 10 6.46 4.32 48.19
N LEU A 11 5.30 3.76 47.84
CA LEU A 11 4.86 3.68 46.44
C LEU A 11 4.49 5.06 45.88
N LYS A 12 3.89 5.96 46.67
CA LYS A 12 3.59 7.34 46.24
C LYS A 12 4.85 8.16 45.93
N THR A 13 5.97 7.88 46.59
CA THR A 13 7.25 8.57 46.37
C THR A 13 8.09 7.98 45.24
N ASN A 14 7.75 6.78 44.75
CA ASN A 14 8.51 6.09 43.72
C ASN A 14 8.12 6.60 42.32
N LYS A 15 9.08 7.16 41.58
CA LYS A 15 8.87 7.73 40.23
C LYS A 15 8.35 6.70 39.21
N PHE A 16 8.61 5.41 39.43
CA PHE A 16 8.26 4.32 38.52
C PHE A 16 7.01 3.54 38.94
N ALA A 17 6.46 3.80 40.14
CA ALA A 17 5.24 3.15 40.59
C ALA A 17 4.02 3.89 40.02
N LEU A 18 3.19 3.19 39.23
CA LEU A 18 1.93 3.73 38.71
C LEU A 18 0.79 3.31 39.63
N LEU A 19 0.16 4.28 40.28
CA LEU A 19 -1.00 4.06 41.16
C LEU A 19 -2.29 4.50 40.46
N ALA A 20 -3.40 3.83 40.76
CA ALA A 20 -4.72 4.25 40.28
C ALA A 20 -5.02 5.68 40.76
N GLY A 21 -5.35 6.58 39.82
CA GLY A 21 -5.57 8.01 40.09
C GLY A 21 -4.34 8.91 39.89
N ASP A 22 -3.20 8.39 39.40
CA ASP A 22 -2.05 9.22 39.05
C ASP A 22 -2.34 10.07 37.79
N ASN A 23 -2.14 11.38 37.88
CA ASN A 23 -2.33 12.34 36.78
C ASN A 23 -1.48 12.00 35.54
N ARG A 24 -0.35 11.29 35.71
CA ARG A 24 0.46 10.79 34.59
C ARG A 24 -0.30 9.80 33.70
N LEU A 25 -1.23 9.03 34.26
CA LEU A 25 -2.09 8.11 33.52
C LEU A 25 -3.20 8.86 32.75
N ILE A 26 -3.68 9.99 33.28
CA ILE A 26 -4.70 10.84 32.65
C ILE A 26 -4.15 11.54 31.39
N SER A 27 -2.86 11.90 31.40
CA SER A 27 -2.20 12.57 30.25
C SER A 27 -1.91 11.67 29.05
N ARG A 28 -1.97 10.35 29.22
CA ARG A 28 -1.78 9.43 28.09
C ARG A 28 -3.07 9.45 27.27
N LYS A 29 -3.07 10.23 26.17
CA LYS A 29 -4.07 10.10 25.11
C LYS A 29 -4.23 8.62 24.80
N ASP A 30 -5.39 8.08 25.14
CA ASP A 30 -5.72 6.68 24.97
C ASP A 30 -5.61 6.37 23.47
N ARG A 31 -4.53 5.68 23.07
CA ARG A 31 -4.21 5.44 21.66
C ARG A 31 -5.37 4.76 20.95
N ILE A 32 -6.13 3.97 21.70
CA ILE A 32 -7.34 3.28 21.26
C ILE A 32 -8.44 4.31 20.95
N LYS A 33 -8.77 5.22 21.89
CA LYS A 33 -9.78 6.27 21.63
C LYS A 33 -9.36 7.21 20.50
N ALA A 34 -8.07 7.53 20.39
CA ALA A 34 -7.55 8.34 19.29
C ALA A 34 -7.70 7.64 17.93
N ALA A 35 -7.46 6.31 17.87
CA ALA A 35 -7.66 5.53 16.67
C ALA A 35 -9.14 5.37 16.30
N ILE A 36 -10.02 5.19 17.29
CA ILE A 36 -11.48 5.10 17.10
C ILE A 36 -12.08 6.44 16.63
N GLY A 37 -11.62 7.56 17.22
CA GLY A 37 -12.10 8.90 16.87
C GLY A 37 -11.44 9.50 15.62
N ALA A 38 -10.41 8.85 15.07
CA ALA A 38 -9.81 9.28 13.83
C ALA A 38 -10.76 8.98 12.67
N LYS A 39 -11.12 10.02 11.91
CA LYS A 39 -11.85 9.90 10.65
C LYS A 39 -10.92 9.30 9.59
N TRP A 40 -10.72 7.99 9.63
CA TRP A 40 -10.09 7.26 8.53
C TRP A 40 -11.09 7.20 7.38
N THR A 41 -11.17 8.26 6.58
CA THR A 41 -11.76 8.12 5.26
C THR A 41 -10.77 7.27 4.47
N LEU A 42 -11.12 6.01 4.18
CA LEU A 42 -10.48 5.32 3.06
C LEU A 42 -10.57 6.33 1.91
N LYS A 43 -9.45 6.73 1.32
CA LYS A 43 -9.50 7.49 0.07
C LYS A 43 -10.18 6.55 -0.93
N GLU A 44 -11.50 6.64 -1.03
CA GLU A 44 -12.30 6.10 -2.10
C GLU A 44 -11.90 6.89 -3.35
N LYS A 45 -10.70 6.60 -3.88
CA LYS A 45 -10.51 6.71 -5.31
C LYS A 45 -11.62 5.84 -5.89
N SER A 46 -12.44 6.44 -6.75
CA SER A 46 -13.61 5.79 -7.33
C SER A 46 -13.24 4.35 -7.71
N CYS A 47 -14.01 3.36 -7.24
CA CYS A 47 -13.69 1.93 -7.45
C CYS A 47 -13.38 1.66 -8.94
N THR A 48 -14.08 2.39 -9.80
CA THR A 48 -13.93 2.45 -11.26
C THR A 48 -12.54 2.85 -11.75
N ASP A 49 -11.89 3.87 -11.17
CA ASP A 49 -10.55 4.29 -11.62
C ASP A 49 -9.49 3.26 -11.23
N ARG A 50 -9.64 2.66 -10.04
CA ARG A 50 -8.72 1.63 -9.56
C ARG A 50 -8.85 0.35 -10.40
N GLU A 51 -10.08 -0.03 -10.75
CA GLU A 51 -10.36 -1.15 -11.65
C GLU A 51 -9.80 -0.91 -13.06
N ALA A 52 -9.99 0.29 -13.63
CA ALA A 52 -9.45 0.64 -14.93
C ALA A 52 -7.90 0.57 -14.96
N ILE A 53 -7.23 1.07 -13.92
CA ILE A 53 -5.77 0.97 -13.78
C ILE A 53 -5.32 -0.49 -13.65
N LEU A 54 -6.05 -1.31 -12.89
CA LEU A 54 -5.75 -2.74 -12.75
C LEU A 54 -5.91 -3.47 -14.09
N GLN A 55 -6.98 -3.21 -14.85
CA GLN A 55 -7.18 -3.77 -16.18
C GLN A 55 -6.04 -3.42 -17.12
N LEU A 56 -5.60 -2.15 -17.15
CA LEU A 56 -4.46 -1.71 -17.96
C LEU A 56 -3.14 -2.42 -17.56
N ARG A 57 -2.94 -2.68 -16.27
CA ARG A 57 -1.76 -3.43 -15.79
C ARG A 57 -1.81 -4.90 -16.20
N ILE A 58 -2.99 -5.53 -16.17
CA ILE A 58 -3.20 -6.90 -16.60
C ILE A 58 -2.96 -7.01 -18.12
N GLU A 59 -3.54 -6.12 -18.92
CA GLU A 59 -3.35 -6.08 -20.39
C GLU A 59 -1.86 -5.97 -20.72
N ARG A 60 -1.13 -5.06 -20.06
CA ARG A 60 0.33 -4.91 -20.24
C ARG A 60 1.09 -6.20 -19.92
N ALA A 61 0.72 -6.92 -18.87
CA ALA A 61 1.37 -8.17 -18.49
C ALA A 61 1.13 -9.27 -19.53
N CYS A 62 -0.11 -9.39 -20.03
CA CYS A 62 -0.46 -10.33 -21.09
C CYS A 62 0.32 -10.04 -22.39
N LEU A 63 0.43 -8.78 -22.80
CA LEU A 63 1.19 -8.40 -24.00
C LEU A 63 2.68 -8.74 -23.88
N LYS A 64 3.28 -8.52 -22.70
CA LYS A 64 4.67 -8.93 -22.43
C LYS A 64 4.85 -10.44 -22.50
N ALA A 65 3.90 -11.21 -21.97
CA ALA A 65 3.91 -12.67 -22.05
C ALA A 65 3.81 -13.15 -23.51
N GLN A 66 2.92 -12.54 -24.31
CA GLN A 66 2.79 -12.83 -25.74
C GLN A 66 4.10 -12.57 -26.50
N ILE A 67 4.75 -11.42 -26.28
CA ILE A 67 6.07 -11.13 -26.87
C ILE A 67 7.08 -12.20 -26.48
N LYS A 68 7.13 -12.61 -25.21
CA LYS A 68 8.05 -13.64 -24.74
C LYS A 68 7.80 -14.98 -25.45
N ILE A 69 6.53 -15.37 -25.61
CA ILE A 69 6.14 -16.60 -26.33
C ILE A 69 6.60 -16.53 -27.78
N ILE A 70 6.27 -15.46 -28.50
CA ILE A 70 6.65 -15.25 -29.90
C ILE A 70 8.17 -15.29 -30.05
N THR A 71 8.89 -14.62 -29.14
CA THR A 71 10.36 -14.57 -29.16
C THR A 71 10.98 -15.96 -28.97
N VAL A 72 10.39 -16.80 -28.11
CA VAL A 72 10.85 -18.18 -27.89
C VAL A 72 10.50 -19.07 -29.08
N SER A 73 9.28 -18.97 -29.63
CA SER A 73 8.82 -19.81 -30.73
C SER A 73 9.50 -19.50 -32.07
N GLU A 74 9.98 -18.27 -32.24
CA GLU A 74 10.61 -17.80 -33.48
C GLU A 74 12.14 -17.77 -33.39
N ARG A 75 12.71 -18.22 -32.26
CA ARG A 75 14.15 -18.31 -32.06
C ARG A 75 14.77 -19.27 -33.09
N GLY A 76 15.61 -18.73 -33.97
CA GLY A 76 16.30 -19.50 -35.02
C GLY A 76 15.62 -19.48 -36.40
N LYS A 77 14.46 -18.82 -36.55
CA LYS A 77 13.81 -18.65 -37.86
C LYS A 77 14.27 -17.34 -38.53
N SER A 78 14.93 -17.45 -39.68
CA SER A 78 15.53 -16.32 -40.39
C SER A 78 14.55 -15.49 -41.25
N LYS A 79 13.36 -16.01 -41.55
CA LYS A 79 12.33 -15.36 -42.38
C LYS A 79 11.00 -15.20 -41.64
N SER A 80 11.02 -14.59 -40.46
CA SER A 80 9.83 -14.45 -39.62
C SER A 80 9.25 -13.05 -39.66
N LYS A 81 7.93 -12.94 -39.83
CA LYS A 81 7.15 -11.70 -39.63
C LYS A 81 7.01 -11.32 -38.15
N ALA A 82 7.54 -12.13 -37.24
CA ALA A 82 7.47 -11.92 -35.80
C ALA A 82 8.08 -10.59 -35.35
N SER A 83 9.05 -10.04 -36.06
CA SER A 83 9.60 -8.72 -35.75
C SER A 83 8.53 -7.61 -35.88
N VAL A 84 7.67 -7.69 -36.90
CA VAL A 84 6.58 -6.75 -37.13
C VAL A 84 5.49 -6.93 -36.05
N GLU A 85 5.16 -8.17 -35.71
CA GLU A 85 4.18 -8.49 -34.66
C GLU A 85 4.65 -8.07 -33.26
N ILE A 86 5.93 -8.27 -32.95
CA ILE A 86 6.51 -7.78 -31.70
C ILE A 86 6.48 -6.24 -31.67
N ALA A 87 6.80 -5.58 -32.79
CA ALA A 87 6.77 -4.12 -32.86
C ALA A 87 5.36 -3.54 -32.66
N THR A 88 4.30 -4.18 -33.17
CA THR A 88 2.91 -3.73 -32.92
C THR A 88 2.50 -3.93 -31.47
N LEU A 89 2.87 -5.05 -30.85
CA LEU A 89 2.63 -5.31 -29.43
C LEU A 89 3.38 -4.32 -28.53
N LEU A 90 4.62 -3.95 -28.88
CA LEU A 90 5.39 -2.94 -28.16
C LEU A 90 4.74 -1.54 -28.25
N LYS A 91 4.29 -1.13 -29.45
CA LYS A 91 3.54 0.12 -29.61
C LYS A 91 2.29 0.16 -28.73
N ARG A 92 1.59 -0.97 -28.60
CA ARG A 92 0.43 -1.07 -27.71
C ARG A 92 0.83 -0.91 -26.24
N ILE A 93 1.91 -1.55 -25.81
CA ILE A 93 2.46 -1.39 -24.45
C ILE A 93 2.81 0.08 -24.16
N ASP A 94 3.42 0.79 -25.11
CA ASP A 94 3.76 2.20 -24.94
C ASP A 94 2.52 3.09 -24.78
N SER A 95 1.46 2.81 -25.53
CA SER A 95 0.17 3.51 -25.36
C SER A 95 -0.44 3.31 -23.97
N ILE A 96 -0.30 2.10 -23.41
CA ILE A 96 -0.77 1.77 -22.05
C ILE A 96 0.09 2.48 -21.00
N ASN A 97 1.41 2.53 -21.18
CA ASN A 97 2.30 3.23 -20.25
C ASN A 97 1.95 4.73 -20.18
N ARG A 98 1.70 5.38 -21.33
CA ARG A 98 1.27 6.80 -21.36
C ARG A 98 -0.04 7.03 -20.61
N LYS A 99 -1.03 6.13 -20.78
CA LYS A 99 -2.31 6.21 -20.04
C LYS A 99 -2.12 6.05 -18.53
N LEU A 100 -1.22 5.15 -18.11
CA LEU A 100 -0.89 4.98 -16.70
C LEU A 100 -0.20 6.23 -16.13
N GLU A 101 0.76 6.82 -16.86
CA GLU A 101 1.46 8.04 -16.46
C GLU A 101 0.52 9.25 -16.34
N SER A 102 -0.40 9.45 -17.28
CA SER A 102 -1.40 10.53 -17.16
C SER A 102 -2.28 10.38 -15.91
N HIS A 103 -2.65 9.15 -15.55
CA HIS A 103 -3.39 8.89 -14.31
C HIS A 103 -2.59 9.17 -13.03
N TYR A 104 -1.26 9.12 -13.08
CA TYR A 104 -0.40 9.49 -11.94
C TYR A 104 -0.25 11.00 -11.77
N HIS A 105 -0.26 11.77 -12.87
CA HIS A 105 -0.11 13.23 -12.83
C HIS A 105 -1.42 13.99 -12.55
N HIS A 106 -2.58 13.34 -12.69
CA HIS A 106 -3.90 13.92 -12.40
C HIS A 106 -4.50 13.49 -11.05
N ALA A 107 -3.73 12.83 -10.17
CA ALA A 107 -4.20 12.28 -8.88
C ALA A 107 -3.44 12.85 -7.67
#